data_AF-A0A846PCL9-F1
#
_entry.id   AF-A0A846PCL9-F1
#
_cell.length_a   1.000
_cell.length_b   1.000
_cell.length_c   1.000
_cell.angle_alpha   90.00
_cell.angle_beta   90.00
_cell.angle_gamma   90.00
#
_symmetry.space_group_name_H-M   'P 1'
#
loop_
_entity.id
_entity.type
_entity.pdbx_description
1 polymer ?
#
loop_
_entity_poly.entity_id
_entity_poly.type
_entity_poly.pdbx_seq_one_letter_code
_entity_poly.pdbx_strand_id
1 'polypeptide(L)'
;MSLERIYDYIDINAENFVDDLVRLVQQPSVSAKGEGIEDCALLVEQMMRDVGFTTKILRCKNGYPVVYGELNRRRADKTLLFYNHYDVQPPEPLEKWTSG
;
A
#
# COMPACT_ATOMS: atom_id res chain seq x y z
N MET A 1 -1.38 -25.29 11.67
CA MET A 1 -0.07 -24.91 11.08
C MET A 1 0.68 -24.12 12.13
N SER A 2 1.95 -24.42 12.38
CA SER A 2 2.80 -23.60 13.26
C SER A 2 3.03 -22.22 12.62
N LEU A 3 3.07 -21.16 13.44
CA LEU A 3 3.43 -19.81 12.97
C LEU A 3 4.91 -19.71 12.57
N GLU A 4 5.74 -20.65 13.00
CA GLU A 4 7.18 -20.71 12.70
C GLU A 4 7.46 -20.62 11.20
N ARG A 5 6.73 -21.39 10.38
CA ARG A 5 6.86 -21.32 8.91
C ARG A 5 6.52 -19.96 8.31
N ILE A 6 5.64 -19.19 8.96
CA ILE A 6 5.27 -17.84 8.52
C ILE A 6 6.40 -16.87 8.90
N TYR A 7 6.97 -16.99 10.10
CA TYR A 7 8.10 -16.17 10.52
C TYR A 7 9.35 -16.44 9.68
N ASP A 8 9.68 -17.71 9.41
CA ASP A 8 10.80 -18.07 8.53
C ASP A 8 10.62 -17.46 7.12
N TYR A 9 9.39 -17.51 6.59
CA TYR A 9 9.10 -16.89 5.30
C TYR A 9 9.30 -15.38 5.34
N ILE A 10 8.90 -14.72 6.44
CA ILE A 10 9.10 -13.28 6.61
C ILE A 10 10.60 -12.94 6.61
N ASP A 11 11.39 -13.67 7.41
CA ASP A 11 12.82 -13.41 7.55
C ASP A 11 13.58 -13.64 6.24
N ILE A 12 13.25 -14.72 5.51
CA ILE A 12 13.88 -15.04 4.22
C ILE A 12 13.57 -13.98 3.14
N ASN A 13 12.42 -13.31 3.22
CA ASN A 13 11.96 -12.34 2.22
C ASN A 13 12.04 -10.88 2.68
N ALA A 14 12.68 -10.62 3.82
CA ALA A 14 12.70 -9.29 4.43
C ALA A 14 13.21 -8.19 3.48
N GLU A 15 14.29 -8.47 2.73
CA GLU A 15 14.84 -7.53 1.75
C GLU A 15 13.82 -7.19 0.66
N ASN A 16 13.08 -8.17 0.14
CA ASN A 16 12.03 -7.93 -0.86
C ASN A 16 10.91 -7.03 -0.31
N PHE A 17 10.53 -7.19 0.96
CA PHE A 17 9.50 -6.34 1.57
C PHE A 17 10.01 -4.91 1.82
N VAL A 18 11.29 -4.76 2.12
CA VAL A 18 11.93 -3.44 2.20
C VAL A 18 11.96 -2.79 0.82
N ASP A 19 12.28 -3.54 -0.23
CA ASP A 19 12.27 -3.03 -1.60
C ASP A 19 10.85 -2.59 -2.04
N ASP A 20 9.82 -3.37 -1.69
CA ASP A 20 8.42 -2.98 -1.91
C ASP A 20 8.05 -1.70 -1.16
N LEU A 21 8.50 -1.55 0.08
CA LEU A 21 8.29 -0.32 0.86
C LEU A 21 9.03 0.87 0.25
N VAL A 22 10.30 0.72 -0.13
CA VAL A 22 11.10 1.76 -0.78
C VAL A 22 10.43 2.19 -2.08
N ARG A 23 9.97 1.23 -2.90
CA ARG A 23 9.21 1.50 -4.13
C ARG A 23 7.96 2.34 -3.85
N LEU A 24 7.20 2.02 -2.80
CA LEU A 24 6.01 2.77 -2.42
C LEU A 24 6.35 4.19 -1.91
N VAL A 25 7.36 4.32 -1.06
CA VAL A 25 7.80 5.61 -0.48
C VAL A 25 8.34 6.56 -1.55
N GLN A 26 8.98 6.04 -2.60
CA GLN A 26 9.49 6.84 -3.72
C GLN A 26 8.40 7.45 -4.60
N GLN A 27 7.16 6.95 -4.54
CA GLN A 27 6.03 7.49 -5.30
C GLN A 27 5.35 8.60 -4.49
N PRO A 28 5.43 9.87 -4.90
CA PRO A 28 4.76 10.96 -4.19
C PRO A 28 3.26 10.71 -4.08
N SER A 29 2.70 11.07 -2.92
CA SER A 29 1.28 10.97 -2.61
C SER A 29 0.84 12.07 -1.65
N VAL A 30 1.25 13.32 -1.90
CA VAL A 30 1.02 14.45 -0.99
C VAL A 30 -0.39 15.00 -1.16
N SER A 31 -1.33 14.57 -0.32
CA SER A 31 -2.75 14.91 -0.45
C SER A 31 -3.04 16.40 -0.25
N ALA A 32 -2.32 17.09 0.62
CA ALA A 32 -2.47 18.54 0.84
C ALA A 32 -2.17 19.37 -0.42
N LYS A 33 -1.39 18.81 -1.36
CA LYS A 33 -1.00 19.44 -2.63
C LYS A 33 -1.63 18.76 -3.86
N GLY A 34 -2.32 17.63 -3.67
CA GLY A 34 -2.81 16.78 -4.76
C GLY A 34 -1.70 16.17 -5.62
N GLU A 35 -0.50 16.01 -5.08
CA GLU A 35 0.68 15.57 -5.81
C GLU A 35 0.78 14.04 -5.83
N GLY A 36 0.87 13.44 -7.02
CA GLY A 36 1.15 12.02 -7.22
C GLY A 36 0.09 11.02 -6.70
N ILE A 37 -1.04 11.51 -6.17
CA ILE A 37 -2.09 10.67 -5.57
C ILE A 37 -2.64 9.62 -6.55
N GLU A 38 -2.90 10.00 -7.80
CA GLU A 38 -3.44 9.07 -8.81
C GLU A 38 -2.42 7.96 -9.14
N ASP A 39 -1.16 8.33 -9.32
CA ASP A 39 -0.08 7.39 -9.62
C ASP A 39 0.17 6.45 -8.44
N CYS A 40 0.13 6.97 -7.21
CA CYS A 40 0.24 6.17 -6.00
C CYS A 40 -0.94 5.19 -5.83
N ALA A 41 -2.17 5.62 -6.14
CA ALA A 41 -3.33 4.74 -6.13
C ALA A 41 -3.18 3.57 -7.13
N LEU A 42 -2.66 3.84 -8.32
CA LEU A 42 -2.36 2.82 -9.33
C LEU A 42 -1.24 1.88 -8.88
N LEU A 43 -0.19 2.41 -8.24
CA LEU A 43 0.89 1.61 -7.67
C LEU A 43 0.38 0.67 -6.58
N VAL A 44 -0.40 1.18 -5.63
CA VAL A 44 -1.01 0.37 -4.56
C VAL A 44 -1.95 -0.69 -5.14
N GLU A 45 -2.76 -0.33 -6.15
CA GLU A 45 -3.60 -1.30 -6.85
C GLU A 45 -2.75 -2.44 -7.45
N GLN A 46 -1.65 -2.10 -8.12
CA GLN A 46 -0.77 -3.08 -8.73
C GLN A 46 -0.12 -3.99 -7.67
N MET A 47 0.41 -3.43 -6.58
CA MET A 47 1.02 -4.21 -5.49
C MET A 47 0.01 -5.19 -4.86
N MET A 48 -1.26 -4.78 -4.70
CA MET A 48 -2.33 -5.67 -4.24
C MET A 48 -2.60 -6.81 -5.23
N ARG A 49 -2.63 -6.52 -6.54
CA ARG A 49 -2.81 -7.55 -7.58
C ARG A 49 -1.65 -8.53 -7.62
N ASP A 50 -0.42 -8.06 -7.45
CA ASP A 50 0.81 -8.89 -7.48
C ASP A 50 0.78 -9.97 -6.39
N VAL A 51 0.15 -9.70 -5.25
CA VAL A 51 -0.03 -10.67 -4.15
C VAL A 51 -1.39 -11.40 -4.19
N GLY A 52 -2.15 -11.22 -5.27
CA GLY A 52 -3.31 -12.05 -5.63
C GLY A 52 -4.69 -11.48 -5.28
N PHE A 53 -4.80 -10.21 -4.87
CA PHE A 53 -6.11 -9.59 -4.65
C PHE A 53 -6.84 -9.29 -5.97
N THR A 54 -8.15 -9.43 -5.96
CA THR A 54 -9.01 -8.74 -6.94
C THR A 54 -9.18 -7.31 -6.46
N THR A 55 -8.92 -6.33 -7.32
CA THR A 55 -8.93 -4.91 -6.93
C THR A 55 -9.90 -4.07 -7.74
N LYS A 56 -10.25 -2.91 -7.20
CA LYS A 56 -10.96 -1.84 -7.89
C LYS A 56 -10.59 -0.48 -7.29
N ILE A 57 -10.30 0.49 -8.16
CA ILE A 57 -10.22 1.89 -7.77
C ILE A 57 -11.63 2.49 -7.72
N LEU A 58 -12.01 3.00 -6.55
CA LEU A 58 -13.27 3.69 -6.30
C LEU A 58 -13.04 5.20 -6.31
N ARG A 59 -13.92 5.93 -6.99
CA ARG A 59 -13.83 7.39 -7.14
C ARG A 59 -15.06 8.07 -6.56
N CYS A 60 -14.84 9.16 -5.83
CA CYS A 60 -15.90 10.00 -5.26
C CYS A 60 -15.82 11.41 -5.86
N LYS A 61 -16.95 12.11 -5.94
CA LYS A 61 -17.05 13.43 -6.61
C LYS A 61 -16.04 14.47 -6.09
N ASN A 62 -15.71 14.42 -4.81
CA ASN A 62 -14.82 15.38 -4.14
C ASN A 62 -13.77 14.68 -3.25
N GLY A 63 -13.25 13.52 -3.69
CA GLY A 63 -12.29 12.75 -2.90
C GLY A 63 -11.24 12.07 -3.76
N TYR A 64 -10.11 11.75 -3.13
CA TYR A 64 -9.05 10.98 -3.77
C TYR A 64 -9.47 9.51 -3.99
N PRO A 65 -8.82 8.80 -4.92
CA PRO A 65 -9.15 7.42 -5.21
C PRO A 65 -8.98 6.52 -3.99
N VAL A 66 -9.95 5.63 -3.76
CA VAL A 66 -9.84 4.58 -2.75
C VAL A 66 -9.53 3.27 -3.47
N VAL A 67 -8.41 2.64 -3.11
CA VAL A 67 -8.07 1.31 -3.62
C VAL A 67 -8.77 0.27 -2.74
N TYR A 68 -9.77 -0.40 -3.32
CA TYR A 68 -10.41 -1.55 -2.69
C TYR A 68 -9.79 -2.83 -3.25
N GLY A 69 -9.52 -3.80 -2.38
CA GLY A 69 -9.19 -5.14 -2.83
C GLY A 69 -9.67 -6.21 -1.88
N GLU A 70 -9.99 -7.37 -2.44
CA GLU A 70 -10.48 -8.52 -1.70
C GLU A 70 -9.78 -9.82 -2.11
N LEU A 71 -9.51 -10.66 -1.12
CA LEU A 71 -9.10 -12.05 -1.30
C LEU A 71 -10.25 -12.94 -0.86
N ASN A 72 -11.14 -13.27 -1.80
CA ASN A 72 -12.29 -14.11 -1.49
C ASN A 72 -11.92 -15.60 -1.54
N ARG A 73 -11.87 -16.25 -0.37
CA ARG A 73 -11.76 -17.70 -0.24
C ARG A 73 -13.16 -18.26 -0.01
N ARG A 74 -13.60 -19.16 -0.89
CA ARG A 74 -14.97 -19.71 -1.00
C ARG A 74 -15.58 -20.37 0.26
N ARG A 75 -14.92 -20.34 1.42
CA ARG A 75 -15.28 -21.01 2.69
C ARG A 75 -14.74 -20.31 3.94
N ALA A 76 -14.56 -18.99 3.92
CA ALA A 76 -14.15 -18.27 5.13
C ALA A 76 -15.37 -18.00 6.03
N ASP A 77 -15.28 -18.41 7.30
CA ASP A 77 -16.35 -18.18 8.29
C ASP A 77 -16.35 -16.74 8.86
N LYS A 78 -15.30 -15.97 8.56
CA LYS A 78 -15.11 -14.58 9.00
C LYS A 78 -14.47 -13.75 7.90
N THR A 79 -14.80 -12.45 7.91
CA THR A 79 -14.17 -11.44 7.05
C THR A 79 -13.40 -10.46 7.92
N LEU A 80 -12.14 -10.21 7.57
CA LEU A 80 -11.30 -9.17 8.19
C LEU A 80 -11.19 -8.01 7.20
N LEU A 81 -11.39 -6.79 7.70
CA LEU A 81 -11.22 -5.56 6.92
C LEU A 81 -10.01 -4.80 7.47
N PHE A 82 -9.09 -4.45 6.57
CA PHE A 82 -8.02 -3.50 6.85
C PHE A 82 -8.36 -2.16 6.22
N TYR A 83 -8.30 -1.10 7.01
CA TYR A 83 -8.39 0.28 6.53
C TYR A 83 -7.04 0.96 6.76
N ASN A 84 -6.55 1.64 5.73
CA ASN A 84 -5.32 2.40 5.80
C ASN A 84 -5.38 3.56 4.79
N HIS A 85 -4.33 4.37 4.76
CA HIS A 85 -4.14 5.44 3.79
C HIS A 85 -2.77 5.31 3.13
N TYR A 86 -2.64 5.82 1.91
CA TYR A 86 -1.39 5.82 1.13
C TYR A 86 -0.87 7.24 0.86
N ASP A 87 -1.62 8.27 1.25
CA ASP A 87 -1.20 9.65 1.15
C ASP A 87 -0.30 10.05 2.33
N VAL A 88 0.56 11.03 2.07
CA VAL A 88 1.54 11.54 3.04
C VAL A 88 1.47 13.06 3.16
N GLN A 89 2.16 13.59 4.17
CA GLN A 89 2.31 15.02 4.36
C GLN A 89 3.39 15.60 3.44
N PRO A 90 3.34 16.92 3.17
CA PRO A 90 4.45 17.61 2.53
C PRO A 90 5.77 17.41 3.32
N PRO A 91 6.90 17.15 2.65
CA PRO A 91 8.17 16.90 3.34
C PRO A 91 8.87 18.16 3.86
N GLU A 92 8.38 19.36 3.52
CA GLU A 92 9.04 20.60 3.94
C GLU A 92 9.08 20.80 5.46
N PRO A 93 10.12 21.48 5.99
CA PRO A 93 11.26 22.05 5.28
C PRO A 93 12.34 21.01 4.90
N LEU A 94 12.74 21.00 3.62
CA LEU A 94 13.66 20.01 3.07
C LEU A 94 15.08 20.12 3.68
N GLU A 95 15.50 21.31 4.08
CA GLU A 95 16.81 21.56 4.67
C GLU A 95 17.04 20.88 6.03
N LYS A 96 15.98 20.36 6.68
CA LYS A 96 16.10 19.58 7.92
C LYS A 96 16.34 18.09 7.68
N TRP A 97 16.22 17.62 6.45
CA TRP A 97 16.43 16.21 6.11
C TRP A 97 17.91 15.93 5.86
N THR A 98 18.36 14.73 6.26
CA THR A 98 19.74 14.27 6.07
C THR A 98 19.87 13.18 5.00
N SER A 99 18.73 12.70 4.49
CA SER A 99 18.60 11.69 3.44
C SER A 99 17.30 11.90 2.67
N GLY A 100 17.28 11.44 1.42
CA GLY A 100 16.11 11.38 0.55
C GLY A 100 16.08 10.07 -0.23
#